data_AF-A0A258BM20-F1
#
_entry.id   AF-A0A258BM20-F1
#
_cell.length_a   1.000
_cell.length_b   1.000
_cell.length_c   1.000
_cell.angle_alpha   90.00
_cell.angle_beta   90.00
_cell.angle_gamma   90.00
#
_symmetry.space_group_name_H-M   'P 1'
#
loop_
_entity.id
_entity.type
_entity.pdbx_description
1 polymer ?
#
loop_
_entity_poly.entity_id
_entity_poly.type
_entity_poly.pdbx_seq_one_letter_code
_entity_poly.pdbx_strand_id
1 'polypeptide(L)'
;MTEITALKAGLLADIERADTLERVEELRVGALGKQGVITALLKTLGTMTPDERQQRGPAIHDMRQGVTDAIVTRKAALEQAALDARLAGERLDMTLPVDALAQGSVHPVSQVMDELAEIFADLGFAVASGPEVEDDWRNFTALNIPETHPARAMHDTFYFPDADAEGRAMLLRTHTSPVQIRTMTSEEPPIRIIAPGRVYRSDSDATHTPMFHQIEGLVIDKGI
;
A
#
# COMPACT_ATOMS: atom_id res chain seq x y z
N MET A 1 15.86 -58.56 -36.60
CA MET A 1 15.81 -57.08 -36.48
C MET A 1 14.41 -56.54 -36.70
N THR A 2 13.68 -57.02 -37.70
CA THR A 2 12.30 -56.61 -38.05
C THR A 2 11.29 -56.67 -36.89
N GLU A 3 11.33 -57.69 -36.02
CA GLU A 3 10.39 -57.82 -34.89
C GLU A 3 10.61 -56.77 -33.78
N ILE A 4 11.88 -56.45 -33.44
CA ILE A 4 12.20 -55.45 -32.39
C ILE A 4 11.81 -54.05 -32.88
N THR A 5 12.03 -53.76 -34.15
CA THR A 5 11.64 -52.48 -34.75
C THR A 5 10.12 -52.34 -34.79
N ALA A 6 9.38 -53.39 -35.16
CA ALA A 6 7.92 -53.38 -35.15
C ALA A 6 7.35 -53.21 -33.74
N LEU A 7 7.91 -53.90 -32.75
CA LEU A 7 7.52 -53.76 -31.35
C LEU A 7 7.79 -52.35 -30.81
N LYS A 8 8.98 -51.78 -31.10
CA LYS A 8 9.30 -50.40 -30.75
C LYS A 8 8.29 -49.42 -31.32
N ALA A 9 7.96 -49.54 -32.62
CA ALA A 9 6.99 -48.67 -33.28
C ALA A 9 5.59 -48.78 -32.68
N GLY A 10 5.13 -50.00 -32.36
CA GLY A 10 3.85 -50.22 -31.69
C GLY A 10 3.77 -49.56 -30.32
N LEU A 11 4.78 -49.77 -29.47
CA LEU A 11 4.84 -49.16 -28.14
C LEU A 11 4.88 -47.63 -28.21
N LEU A 12 5.65 -47.06 -29.14
CA LEU A 12 5.70 -45.61 -29.32
C LEU A 12 4.35 -45.04 -29.75
N ALA A 13 3.65 -45.71 -30.68
CA ALA A 13 2.32 -45.29 -31.12
C ALA A 13 1.26 -45.39 -30.00
N ASP A 14 1.35 -46.41 -29.15
CA ASP A 14 0.44 -46.55 -28.01
C ASP A 14 0.69 -45.48 -26.94
N ILE A 15 1.95 -45.13 -26.69
CA ILE A 15 2.34 -44.03 -25.79
C ILE A 15 1.86 -42.69 -26.35
N GLU A 16 2.02 -42.45 -27.64
CA GLU A 16 1.57 -41.21 -28.28
C GLU A 16 0.05 -41.04 -28.17
N ARG A 17 -0.71 -42.14 -28.32
CA ARG A 17 -2.18 -42.12 -28.21
C ARG A 17 -2.68 -42.03 -26.77
N ALA A 18 -1.88 -42.36 -25.77
CA ALA A 18 -2.30 -42.37 -24.37
C ALA A 18 -2.77 -40.98 -23.92
N ASP A 19 -4.03 -40.89 -23.53
CA ASP A 19 -4.77 -39.65 -23.30
C ASP A 19 -5.03 -39.38 -21.81
N THR A 20 -4.60 -40.29 -20.94
CA THR A 20 -4.63 -40.13 -19.47
C THR A 20 -3.31 -40.54 -18.83
N LEU A 21 -3.03 -39.99 -17.64
CA LEU A 21 -1.82 -40.35 -16.87
C LEU A 21 -1.84 -41.81 -16.45
N GLU A 22 -3.02 -42.34 -16.11
CA GLU A 22 -3.23 -43.75 -15.81
C GLU A 22 -2.84 -44.62 -17.00
N ARG A 23 -3.23 -44.23 -18.21
CA ARG A 23 -2.91 -44.97 -19.43
C ARG A 23 -1.42 -44.97 -19.74
N VAL A 24 -0.74 -43.84 -19.52
CA VAL A 24 0.73 -43.75 -19.65
C VAL A 24 1.43 -44.66 -18.62
N GLU A 25 0.91 -44.73 -17.40
CA GLU A 25 1.46 -45.58 -16.34
C GLU A 25 1.24 -47.07 -16.61
N GLU A 26 0.08 -47.46 -17.11
CA GLU A 26 -0.19 -48.82 -17.59
C GLU A 26 0.81 -49.25 -18.68
N LEU A 27 1.06 -48.38 -19.66
CA LEU A 27 2.02 -48.62 -20.75
C LEU A 27 3.46 -48.71 -20.22
N ARG A 28 3.82 -47.89 -19.22
CA ARG A 28 5.12 -47.96 -18.56
C ARG A 28 5.31 -49.29 -17.84
N VAL A 29 4.32 -49.75 -17.08
CA VAL A 29 4.37 -51.03 -16.38
C VAL A 29 4.41 -52.20 -17.38
N GLY A 30 3.61 -52.14 -18.45
CA GLY A 30 3.56 -53.16 -19.50
C GLY A 30 4.83 -53.26 -20.35
N ALA A 31 5.54 -52.15 -20.57
CA ALA A 31 6.78 -52.14 -21.35
C ALA A 31 8.02 -52.37 -20.49
N LEU A 32 8.15 -51.63 -19.37
CA LEU A 32 9.38 -51.51 -18.56
C LEU A 32 9.26 -52.15 -17.16
N GLY A 33 8.09 -52.66 -16.77
CA GLY A 33 7.89 -53.32 -15.48
C GLY A 33 8.67 -54.64 -15.34
N LYS A 34 8.57 -55.28 -14.17
CA LYS A 34 9.29 -56.54 -13.86
C LYS A 34 8.97 -57.69 -14.84
N GLN A 35 7.74 -57.70 -15.35
CA GLN A 35 7.23 -58.63 -16.38
C GLN A 35 6.97 -57.91 -17.72
N GLY A 36 7.51 -56.71 -17.89
CA GLY A 36 7.28 -55.92 -19.09
C GLY A 36 7.97 -56.53 -20.32
N VAL A 37 7.43 -56.24 -21.50
CA VAL A 37 7.89 -56.85 -22.76
C VAL A 37 9.37 -56.54 -23.04
N ILE A 38 9.83 -55.31 -22.73
CA ILE A 38 11.24 -54.92 -22.90
C ILE A 38 12.12 -55.59 -21.84
N THR A 39 11.65 -55.70 -20.60
CA THR A 39 12.36 -56.40 -19.52
C THR A 39 12.52 -57.90 -19.83
N ALA A 40 11.51 -58.53 -20.43
CA ALA A 40 11.58 -59.91 -20.90
C ALA A 40 12.65 -60.06 -22.00
N LEU A 41 12.68 -59.13 -22.97
CA LEU A 41 13.70 -59.12 -24.03
C LEU A 41 15.11 -58.91 -23.49
N LEU A 42 15.32 -58.04 -22.50
CA LEU A 42 16.62 -57.84 -21.86
C LEU A 42 17.13 -59.11 -21.16
N LYS A 43 16.25 -59.91 -20.53
CA LYS A 43 16.63 -61.18 -19.90
C LYS A 43 17.20 -62.19 -20.92
N THR A 44 16.73 -62.15 -22.16
CA THR A 44 17.24 -63.04 -23.23
C THR A 44 18.70 -62.77 -23.60
N LEU A 45 19.22 -61.56 -23.34
CA LEU A 45 20.63 -61.22 -23.62
C LEU A 45 21.61 -62.03 -22.73
N GLY A 46 21.16 -62.45 -21.54
CA GLY A 46 21.97 -63.26 -20.61
C GLY A 46 22.26 -64.67 -21.13
N THR A 47 21.39 -65.21 -21.97
CA THR A 47 21.50 -66.56 -22.54
C THR A 47 22.13 -66.59 -23.93
N MET A 48 22.43 -65.44 -24.53
CA MET A 48 23.01 -65.31 -25.87
C MET A 48 24.53 -65.45 -25.89
N THR A 49 25.06 -65.91 -27.04
CA THR A 49 26.50 -65.91 -27.33
C THR A 49 27.04 -64.49 -27.49
N PRO A 50 28.37 -64.27 -27.38
CA PRO A 50 28.97 -62.94 -27.55
C PRO A 50 28.61 -62.26 -28.89
N ASP A 51 28.64 -62.99 -29.99
CA ASP A 51 28.31 -62.47 -31.33
C ASP A 51 26.82 -62.08 -31.47
N GLU A 52 25.92 -62.91 -30.94
CA GLU A 52 24.48 -62.62 -30.93
C GLU A 52 24.15 -61.41 -30.05
N ARG A 53 24.81 -61.30 -28.90
CA ARG A 53 24.65 -60.16 -27.98
C ARG A 53 25.14 -58.86 -28.63
N GLN A 54 26.22 -58.90 -29.41
CA GLN A 54 26.75 -57.74 -30.13
C GLN A 54 25.80 -57.26 -31.23
N GLN A 55 25.06 -58.17 -31.88
CA GLN A 55 24.09 -57.80 -32.92
C GLN A 55 22.72 -57.38 -32.36
N ARG A 56 22.20 -58.03 -31.31
CA ARG A 56 20.85 -57.80 -30.78
C ARG A 56 20.77 -56.83 -29.61
N GLY A 57 21.84 -56.71 -28.82
CA GLY A 57 21.91 -55.85 -27.64
C GLY A 57 21.61 -54.37 -27.94
N PRO A 58 22.28 -53.74 -28.93
CA PRO A 58 22.05 -52.33 -29.25
C PRO A 58 20.58 -52.02 -29.58
N ALA A 59 19.93 -52.86 -30.39
CA ALA A 59 18.53 -52.66 -30.78
C ALA A 59 17.55 -52.71 -29.58
N ILE A 60 17.81 -53.57 -28.60
CA ILE A 60 16.97 -53.67 -27.39
C ILE A 60 17.21 -52.46 -26.46
N HIS A 61 18.46 -52.00 -26.33
CA HIS A 61 18.78 -50.80 -25.57
C HIS A 61 18.19 -49.54 -26.20
N ASP A 62 18.26 -49.39 -27.52
CA ASP A 62 17.66 -48.29 -28.27
C ASP A 62 16.14 -48.27 -28.19
N MET A 63 15.50 -49.45 -28.14
CA MET A 63 14.07 -49.56 -27.89
C MET A 63 13.72 -49.14 -26.47
N ARG A 64 14.44 -49.65 -25.46
CA ARG A 64 14.24 -49.26 -24.05
C ARG A 64 14.36 -47.75 -23.88
N GLN A 65 15.42 -47.16 -24.45
CA GLN A 65 15.66 -45.73 -24.34
C GLN A 65 14.53 -44.93 -25.00
N GLY A 66 14.22 -45.22 -26.27
CA GLY A 66 13.15 -44.51 -26.98
C GLY A 66 11.77 -44.62 -26.31
N VAL A 67 11.44 -45.79 -25.76
CA VAL A 67 10.17 -45.99 -25.00
C VAL A 67 10.19 -45.23 -23.68
N THR A 68 11.31 -45.23 -22.97
CA THR A 68 11.46 -44.46 -21.73
C THR A 68 11.28 -42.97 -22.00
N ASP A 69 11.95 -42.44 -23.03
CA ASP A 69 11.89 -41.03 -23.40
C ASP A 69 10.49 -40.61 -23.87
N ALA A 70 9.80 -41.49 -24.63
CA ALA A 70 8.43 -41.26 -25.04
C ALA A 70 7.45 -41.22 -23.86
N ILE A 71 7.60 -42.12 -22.88
CA ILE A 71 6.78 -42.12 -21.66
C ILE A 71 6.99 -40.82 -20.87
N VAL A 72 8.25 -40.42 -20.66
CA VAL A 72 8.58 -39.18 -19.94
C VAL A 72 7.97 -37.98 -20.65
N THR A 73 8.12 -37.90 -21.97
CA THR A 73 7.61 -36.80 -22.79
C THR A 73 6.09 -36.75 -22.77
N ARG A 74 5.42 -37.89 -22.96
CA ARG A 74 3.96 -37.95 -22.96
C ARG A 74 3.37 -37.60 -21.59
N LYS A 75 3.97 -38.14 -20.51
CA LYS A 75 3.56 -37.84 -19.14
C LYS A 75 3.65 -36.33 -18.87
N ALA A 76 4.80 -35.71 -19.19
CA ALA A 76 4.99 -34.28 -18.99
C ALA A 76 3.99 -33.44 -19.80
N ALA A 77 3.68 -33.84 -21.04
CA ALA A 77 2.70 -33.15 -21.87
C ALA A 77 1.28 -33.20 -21.25
N LEU A 78 0.86 -34.34 -20.71
CA LEU A 78 -0.44 -34.49 -20.05
C LEU A 78 -0.50 -33.73 -18.71
N GLU A 79 0.57 -33.75 -17.92
CA GLU A 79 0.67 -32.97 -16.68
C GLU A 79 0.59 -31.46 -16.96
N GLN A 80 1.29 -30.97 -17.99
CA GLN A 80 1.23 -29.57 -18.39
C GLN A 80 -0.17 -29.18 -18.88
N ALA A 81 -0.79 -30.00 -19.73
CA ALA A 81 -2.14 -29.73 -20.22
C ALA A 81 -3.18 -29.67 -19.08
N ALA A 82 -3.05 -30.55 -18.08
CA ALA A 82 -3.91 -30.54 -16.89
C ALA A 82 -3.69 -29.27 -16.04
N LEU A 83 -2.43 -28.85 -15.87
CA LEU A 83 -2.08 -27.61 -15.15
C LEU A 83 -2.64 -26.38 -15.87
N ASP A 84 -2.45 -26.28 -17.19
CA ASP A 84 -2.93 -25.15 -17.99
C ASP A 84 -4.45 -25.05 -17.95
N ALA A 85 -5.17 -26.18 -18.03
CA ALA A 85 -6.62 -26.22 -17.90
C ALA A 85 -7.08 -25.74 -16.52
N ARG A 86 -6.38 -26.16 -15.45
CA ARG A 86 -6.66 -25.69 -14.09
C ARG A 86 -6.43 -24.20 -13.93
N LEU A 87 -5.28 -23.69 -14.40
CA LEU A 87 -4.94 -22.26 -14.33
C LEU A 87 -5.93 -21.40 -15.14
N ALA A 88 -6.42 -21.90 -16.28
CA ALA A 88 -7.44 -21.22 -17.07
C ALA A 88 -8.80 -21.15 -16.33
N GLY A 89 -9.15 -22.17 -15.56
CA GLY A 89 -10.37 -22.22 -14.74
C GLY A 89 -10.30 -21.40 -13.45
N GLU A 90 -9.10 -21.22 -12.89
CA GLU A 90 -8.85 -20.44 -11.66
C GLU A 90 -8.55 -18.95 -11.96
N ARG A 91 -8.90 -18.44 -13.14
CA ARG A 91 -8.71 -17.03 -13.48
C ARG A 91 -9.62 -16.13 -12.66
N LEU A 92 -9.01 -15.20 -11.92
CA LEU A 92 -9.68 -14.13 -11.20
C LEU A 92 -9.43 -12.80 -11.90
N ASP A 93 -10.44 -11.92 -11.87
CA ASP A 93 -10.28 -10.54 -12.31
C ASP A 93 -9.59 -9.74 -11.21
N MET A 94 -8.30 -9.48 -11.42
CA MET A 94 -7.45 -8.72 -10.49
C MET A 94 -7.77 -7.21 -10.45
N THR A 95 -8.71 -6.73 -11.28
CA THR A 95 -9.16 -5.33 -11.29
C THR A 95 -10.39 -5.09 -10.43
N LEU A 96 -11.02 -6.15 -9.91
CA LEU A 96 -12.16 -6.02 -9.04
C LEU A 96 -11.80 -5.23 -7.77
N PRO A 97 -12.68 -4.33 -7.32
CA PRO A 97 -12.47 -3.59 -6.09
C PRO A 97 -12.42 -4.58 -4.92
N VAL A 98 -11.46 -4.37 -4.03
CA VAL A 98 -11.40 -5.06 -2.74
C VAL A 98 -12.18 -4.26 -1.71
N ASP A 99 -12.75 -4.93 -0.71
CA ASP A 99 -13.32 -4.28 0.46
C ASP A 99 -12.20 -3.60 1.26
N ALA A 100 -11.89 -2.36 0.88
CA ALA A 100 -10.93 -1.53 1.56
C ALA A 100 -11.56 -0.91 2.81
N LEU A 101 -10.80 -0.84 3.89
CA LEU A 101 -11.19 -0.04 5.04
C LEU A 101 -11.28 1.43 4.59
N ALA A 102 -12.30 2.13 5.11
CA ALA A 102 -12.45 3.56 4.87
C ALA A 102 -11.17 4.29 5.31
N GLN A 103 -10.57 5.06 4.39
CA GLN A 103 -9.43 5.90 4.72
C GLN A 103 -9.90 7.13 5.48
N GLY A 104 -9.15 7.50 6.53
CA GLY A 104 -9.34 8.79 7.19
C GLY A 104 -8.94 9.95 6.28
N SER A 105 -9.46 11.14 6.56
CA SER A 105 -9.05 12.37 5.89
C SER A 105 -8.71 13.44 6.91
N VAL A 106 -7.77 14.33 6.54
CA VAL A 106 -7.44 15.51 7.35
C VAL A 106 -8.44 16.61 7.02
N HIS A 107 -8.91 17.34 8.04
CA HIS A 107 -9.84 18.44 7.82
C HIS A 107 -9.21 19.52 6.91
N PRO A 108 -9.93 20.10 5.93
CA PRO A 108 -9.37 21.07 4.99
C PRO A 108 -8.70 22.28 5.66
N VAL A 109 -9.28 22.77 6.76
CA VAL A 109 -8.66 23.87 7.54
C VAL A 109 -7.31 23.45 8.13
N SER A 110 -7.18 22.23 8.65
CA SER A 110 -5.90 21.74 9.15
C SER A 110 -4.86 21.64 8.04
N GLN A 111 -5.25 21.18 6.83
CA GLN A 111 -4.36 21.15 5.67
C GLN A 111 -3.83 22.55 5.32
N VAL A 112 -4.70 23.56 5.26
CA VAL A 112 -4.31 24.95 4.97
C VAL A 112 -3.43 25.52 6.08
N MET A 113 -3.71 25.21 7.34
CA MET A 113 -2.91 25.68 8.47
C MET A 113 -1.50 25.09 8.45
N ASP A 114 -1.38 23.80 8.12
CA ASP A 114 -0.09 23.11 7.98
C ASP A 114 0.69 23.65 6.78
N GLU A 115 0.03 23.85 5.63
CA GLU A 115 0.65 24.44 4.43
C GLU A 115 1.18 25.85 4.69
N LEU A 116 0.40 26.71 5.34
CA LEU A 116 0.85 28.05 5.71
C LEU A 116 1.98 28.00 6.74
N ALA A 117 1.94 27.07 7.70
CA ALA A 117 3.03 26.92 8.65
C ALA A 117 4.34 26.51 7.97
N GLU A 118 4.30 25.61 6.99
CA GLU A 118 5.45 25.19 6.20
C GLU A 118 6.04 26.35 5.38
N ILE A 119 5.20 27.09 4.65
CA ILE A 119 5.62 28.26 3.86
C ILE A 119 6.36 29.29 4.71
N PHE A 120 5.83 29.60 5.90
CA PHE A 120 6.42 30.61 6.78
C PHE A 120 7.66 30.08 7.51
N ALA A 121 7.74 28.78 7.81
CA ALA A 121 8.95 28.16 8.35
C ALA A 121 10.13 28.32 7.39
N ASP A 122 9.92 28.14 6.07
CA ASP A 122 10.93 28.37 5.04
C ASP A 122 11.42 29.83 4.98
N LEU A 123 10.58 30.78 5.39
CA LEU A 123 10.92 32.20 5.52
C LEU A 123 11.57 32.57 6.87
N GLY A 124 11.79 31.57 7.74
CA GLY A 124 12.41 31.74 9.05
C GLY A 124 11.46 32.26 10.14
N PHE A 125 10.16 32.07 9.99
CA PHE A 125 9.18 32.35 11.04
C PHE A 125 8.99 31.13 11.94
N ALA A 126 8.87 31.35 13.25
CA ALA A 126 8.49 30.32 14.21
C ALA A 126 6.97 30.27 14.41
N VAL A 127 6.41 29.09 14.70
CA VAL A 127 5.00 28.96 15.09
C VAL A 127 4.86 29.28 16.58
N ALA A 128 4.04 30.28 16.90
CA ALA A 128 3.68 30.64 18.26
C ALA A 128 2.20 30.30 18.53
N SER A 129 1.89 29.91 19.77
CA SER A 129 0.52 29.60 20.19
C SER A 129 0.21 30.24 21.53
N GLY A 130 -1.07 30.39 21.83
CA GLY A 130 -1.55 30.97 23.10
C GLY A 130 -2.98 30.53 23.40
N PRO A 131 -3.48 30.88 24.60
CA PRO A 131 -4.80 30.46 25.04
C PRO A 131 -5.90 31.08 24.19
N GLU A 132 -7.06 30.44 24.19
CA GLU A 132 -8.25 30.90 23.47
C GLU A 132 -9.14 31.79 24.36
N VAL A 133 -9.08 31.59 25.67
CA VAL A 133 -9.63 32.50 26.66
C VAL A 133 -8.55 33.52 27.00
N GLU A 134 -8.84 34.79 26.80
CA GLU A 134 -7.92 35.92 26.98
C GLU A 134 -8.53 36.98 27.88
N ASP A 135 -7.66 37.81 28.46
CA ASP A 135 -8.07 39.02 29.16
C ASP A 135 -8.26 40.19 28.18
N ASP A 136 -9.10 41.15 28.56
CA ASP A 136 -9.38 42.37 27.78
C ASP A 136 -8.11 43.18 27.42
N TRP A 137 -7.09 43.17 28.28
CA TRP A 137 -5.87 43.92 28.01
C TRP A 137 -5.10 43.34 26.83
N ARG A 138 -4.88 42.02 26.80
CA ARG A 138 -4.18 41.35 25.69
C ARG A 138 -5.00 41.33 24.41
N ASN A 139 -6.31 41.15 24.49
CA ASN A 139 -7.16 41.10 23.31
C ASN A 139 -7.48 42.47 22.72
N PHE A 140 -7.42 43.56 23.51
CA PHE A 140 -7.77 44.88 22.98
C PHE A 140 -6.80 45.99 23.38
N THR A 141 -6.62 46.24 24.68
CA THR A 141 -5.91 47.43 25.17
C THR A 141 -4.47 47.52 24.65
N ALA A 142 -3.74 46.40 24.68
CA ALA A 142 -2.36 46.30 24.20
C ALA A 142 -2.23 46.49 22.68
N LEU A 143 -3.33 46.33 21.94
CA LEU A 143 -3.43 46.52 20.49
C LEU A 143 -3.97 47.91 20.12
N ASN A 144 -3.95 48.85 21.07
CA ASN A 144 -4.42 50.22 20.88
C ASN A 144 -5.92 50.32 20.53
N ILE A 145 -6.72 49.37 21.01
CA ILE A 145 -8.18 49.39 20.87
C ILE A 145 -8.74 49.85 22.23
N PRO A 146 -9.16 51.11 22.44
CA PRO A 146 -9.64 51.60 23.75
C PRO A 146 -11.04 51.06 24.11
N GLU A 147 -11.47 51.18 25.37
CA GLU A 147 -12.78 50.69 25.87
C GLU A 147 -13.99 51.21 25.09
N THR A 148 -13.91 52.44 24.58
CA THR A 148 -14.97 53.06 23.78
C THR A 148 -15.02 52.59 22.32
N HIS A 149 -14.10 51.72 21.91
CA HIS A 149 -14.00 51.26 20.54
C HIS A 149 -15.13 50.27 20.21
N PRO A 150 -15.83 50.43 19.06
CA PRO A 150 -16.95 49.54 18.69
C PRO A 150 -16.60 48.05 18.68
N ALA A 151 -15.36 47.68 18.33
CA ALA A 151 -14.90 46.29 18.32
C ALA A 151 -14.95 45.58 19.69
N ARG A 152 -15.08 46.31 20.80
CA ARG A 152 -15.26 45.74 22.15
C ARG A 152 -16.73 45.52 22.52
N ALA A 153 -17.65 45.85 21.64
CA ALA A 153 -19.06 45.77 21.96
C ALA A 153 -19.48 44.31 22.21
N MET A 154 -20.37 44.11 23.19
CA MET A 154 -20.84 42.79 23.61
C MET A 154 -21.57 42.00 22.51
N HIS A 155 -21.98 42.65 21.41
CA HIS A 155 -22.60 41.95 20.28
C HIS A 155 -21.59 41.23 19.39
N ASP A 156 -20.30 41.60 19.45
CA ASP A 156 -19.26 41.04 18.59
C ASP A 156 -18.33 40.07 19.35
N THR A 157 -18.27 40.16 20.67
CA THR A 157 -17.30 39.44 21.52
C THR A 157 -17.99 38.61 22.60
N PHE A 158 -17.56 37.35 22.78
CA PHE A 158 -18.04 36.50 23.87
C PHE A 158 -17.28 36.78 25.16
N TYR A 159 -17.92 37.48 26.09
CA TYR A 159 -17.40 37.74 27.43
C TYR A 159 -17.82 36.66 28.43
N PHE A 160 -16.93 36.37 29.38
CA PHE A 160 -17.22 35.55 30.55
C PHE A 160 -17.76 36.43 31.69
N PRO A 161 -18.59 35.87 32.60
CA PRO A 161 -19.07 36.58 33.77
C PRO A 161 -17.96 36.84 34.81
N ASP A 162 -16.95 35.96 34.86
CA ASP A 162 -15.85 36.04 35.80
C ASP A 162 -14.70 36.90 35.26
N ALA A 163 -14.01 37.58 36.17
CA ALA A 163 -12.79 38.35 35.89
C ALA A 163 -11.54 37.57 36.30
N ASP A 164 -10.38 37.96 35.77
CA ASP A 164 -9.11 37.40 36.23
C ASP A 164 -8.71 37.90 37.64
N ALA A 165 -7.56 37.41 38.13
CA ALA A 165 -7.04 37.76 39.45
C ALA A 165 -6.75 39.27 39.62
N GLU A 166 -6.56 40.00 38.51
CA GLU A 166 -6.33 41.44 38.49
C GLU A 166 -7.61 42.24 38.21
N GLY A 167 -8.77 41.58 38.13
CA GLY A 167 -10.07 42.21 37.91
C GLY A 167 -10.36 42.58 36.45
N ARG A 168 -9.60 42.05 35.48
CA ARG A 168 -9.84 42.28 34.04
C ARG A 168 -10.94 41.34 33.53
N ALA A 169 -11.77 41.87 32.64
CA ALA A 169 -12.79 41.07 31.97
C ALA A 169 -12.13 39.95 31.13
N MET A 170 -12.71 38.76 31.21
CA MET A 170 -12.27 37.59 30.44
C MET A 170 -13.19 37.38 29.24
N LEU A 171 -12.63 36.93 28.12
CA LEU A 171 -13.36 36.74 26.87
C LEU A 171 -12.76 35.60 26.02
N LEU A 172 -13.53 35.10 25.06
CA LEU A 172 -12.97 34.29 23.97
C LEU A 172 -12.31 35.21 22.94
N ARG A 173 -11.04 34.96 22.62
CA ARG A 173 -10.26 35.84 21.75
C ARG A 173 -10.90 36.03 20.38
N THR A 174 -10.92 37.27 19.89
CA THR A 174 -11.53 37.67 18.61
C THR A 174 -10.59 37.56 17.42
N HIS A 175 -9.30 37.38 17.71
CA HIS A 175 -8.17 37.30 16.80
C HIS A 175 -6.96 36.65 17.51
N THR A 176 -5.90 36.28 16.78
CA THR A 176 -4.71 35.62 17.40
C THR A 176 -3.63 36.61 17.83
N SER A 177 -3.87 37.92 17.68
CA SER A 177 -2.99 39.00 18.15
C SER A 177 -2.58 38.96 19.63
N PRO A 178 -3.35 38.40 20.60
CA PRO A 178 -2.87 38.21 21.97
C PRO A 178 -1.57 37.40 22.05
N VAL A 179 -1.34 36.45 21.13
CA VAL A 179 -0.08 35.70 21.03
C VAL A 179 1.07 36.65 20.72
N GLN A 180 0.87 37.61 19.81
CA GLN A 180 1.88 38.61 19.46
C GLN A 180 2.26 39.48 20.65
N ILE A 181 1.28 39.96 21.43
CA ILE A 181 1.52 40.72 22.66
C ILE A 181 2.31 39.88 23.68
N ARG A 182 1.94 38.61 23.86
CA ARG A 182 2.63 37.68 24.76
C ARG A 182 4.10 37.53 24.34
N THR A 183 4.36 37.25 23.05
CA THR A 183 5.72 37.13 22.51
C THR A 183 6.52 38.41 22.71
N MET A 184 5.98 39.58 22.34
CA MET A 184 6.67 40.87 22.51
C MET A 184 6.94 41.22 23.99
N THR A 185 6.19 40.66 24.93
CA THR A 185 6.40 40.87 26.37
C THR A 185 7.43 39.91 26.96
N SER A 186 7.62 38.73 26.35
CA SER A 186 8.55 37.69 26.80
C SER A 186 9.89 37.69 26.08
N GLU A 187 9.97 38.29 24.89
CA GLU A 187 11.12 38.22 24.00
C GLU A 187 11.49 39.61 23.45
N GLU A 188 12.78 39.87 23.29
CA GLU A 188 13.27 41.09 22.62
C GLU A 188 13.43 40.85 21.11
N PRO A 189 13.27 41.88 20.25
CA PRO A 189 13.58 41.78 18.83
C PRO A 189 15.02 41.30 18.55
N PRO A 190 15.27 40.54 17.47
CA PRO A 190 14.35 40.29 16.35
C PRO A 190 13.30 39.21 16.62
N ILE A 191 12.05 39.47 16.24
CA ILE A 191 10.92 38.54 16.37
C ILE A 191 10.39 38.21 14.98
N ARG A 192 10.20 36.92 14.68
CA ARG A 192 9.52 36.42 13.47
C ARG A 192 8.62 35.26 13.84
N ILE A 193 7.33 35.50 13.96
CA ILE A 193 6.36 34.46 14.34
C ILE A 193 5.12 34.47 13.46
N ILE A 194 4.52 33.30 13.30
CA ILE A 194 3.11 33.16 12.91
C ILE A 194 2.31 32.59 14.06
N ALA A 195 1.07 33.05 14.22
CA ALA A 195 0.15 32.68 15.28
C ALA A 195 -1.12 32.06 14.69
N PRO A 196 -1.08 30.79 14.27
CA PRO A 196 -2.27 30.04 13.88
C PRO A 196 -3.16 29.73 15.10
N GLY A 197 -4.48 29.87 14.96
CA GLY A 197 -5.39 29.44 16.03
C GLY A 197 -6.87 29.70 15.79
N ARG A 198 -7.69 29.09 16.66
CA ARG A 198 -9.14 29.35 16.72
C ARG A 198 -9.43 30.72 17.30
N VAL A 199 -10.44 31.38 16.76
CA VAL A 199 -10.94 32.70 17.19
C VAL A 199 -12.46 32.69 17.17
N TYR A 200 -13.05 33.60 17.93
CA TYR A 200 -14.47 33.57 18.22
C TYR A 200 -15.10 34.94 18.01
N ARG A 201 -16.27 34.97 17.38
CA ARG A 201 -17.07 36.18 17.18
C ARG A 201 -18.54 35.84 17.37
N SER A 202 -19.30 36.74 17.97
CA SER A 202 -20.74 36.53 18.23
C SER A 202 -21.59 36.83 16.99
N ASP A 203 -21.21 36.25 15.84
CA ASP A 203 -21.95 36.32 14.57
C ASP A 203 -22.13 34.90 14.00
N SER A 204 -23.31 34.63 13.46
CA SER A 204 -23.67 33.31 12.94
C SER A 204 -24.71 33.43 11.82
N ASP A 205 -24.26 33.24 10.59
CA ASP A 205 -25.10 33.17 9.40
C ASP A 205 -24.53 32.15 8.38
N ALA A 206 -24.95 32.19 7.12
CA ALA A 206 -24.46 31.26 6.10
C ALA A 206 -22.96 31.41 5.76
N THR A 207 -22.37 32.57 6.03
CA THR A 207 -20.98 32.94 5.75
C THR A 207 -20.13 33.17 7.00
N HIS A 208 -20.77 33.27 8.18
CA HIS A 208 -20.13 33.52 9.46
C HIS A 208 -20.37 32.36 10.41
N THR A 209 -19.29 31.83 10.98
CA THR A 209 -19.35 30.86 12.06
C THR A 209 -18.84 31.50 13.36
N PRO A 210 -19.46 31.19 14.51
CA PRO A 210 -19.07 31.81 15.78
C PRO A 210 -17.67 31.39 16.26
N MET A 211 -17.13 30.33 15.67
CA MET A 211 -15.73 29.92 15.78
C MET A 211 -15.16 29.71 14.38
N PHE A 212 -14.00 30.28 14.10
CA PHE A 212 -13.23 30.06 12.87
C PHE A 212 -11.74 30.07 13.18
N HIS A 213 -10.90 29.93 12.16
CA HIS A 213 -9.44 29.90 12.30
C HIS A 213 -8.82 31.13 11.65
N GLN A 214 -7.82 31.70 12.30
CA GLN A 214 -6.99 32.76 11.77
C GLN A 214 -5.52 32.38 11.88
N ILE A 215 -4.72 32.93 10.98
CA ILE A 215 -3.27 32.96 11.09
C ILE A 215 -2.86 34.41 10.98
N GLU A 216 -2.10 34.89 11.96
CA GLU A 216 -1.50 36.20 11.94
C GLU A 216 0.02 36.08 11.94
N GLY A 217 0.71 37.01 11.30
CA GLY A 217 2.17 37.06 11.28
C GLY A 217 2.68 38.32 11.97
N LEU A 218 3.79 38.20 12.70
CA LEU A 218 4.54 39.30 13.30
C LEU A 218 6.00 39.22 12.90
N VAL A 219 6.53 40.32 12.36
CA VAL A 219 7.96 40.51 12.11
C VAL A 219 8.39 41.84 12.71
N ILE A 220 9.39 41.82 13.60
CA ILE A 220 9.99 43.00 14.21
C ILE A 220 11.50 42.85 14.14
N ASP A 221 12.17 43.75 13.42
CA ASP A 221 13.63 43.81 13.34
C ASP A 221 14.07 45.22 12.92
N LYS A 222 15.37 45.52 13.02
CA LYS A 222 15.92 46.80 12.55
C LYS A 222 16.03 46.80 11.02
N GLY A 223 15.35 47.76 10.37
CA GLY A 223 15.45 47.95 8.93
C GLY A 223 14.67 46.92 8.10
N ILE A 224 13.70 46.25 8.73
CA ILE A 224 12.60 45.55 8.05
C ILE A 224 11.46 46.53 7.78
#